data_AF-A0A811AQF8-F1
#
_entry.id   AF-A0A811AQF8-F1
#
_cell.length_a   1.000
_cell.length_b   1.000
_cell.length_c   1.000
_cell.angle_alpha   90.00
_cell.angle_beta   90.00
_cell.angle_gamma   90.00
#
_symmetry.space_group_name_H-M   'P 1'
#
loop_
_entity.id
_entity.type
_entity.pdbx_description
1 polymer ?
#
loop_
_entity_poly.entity_id
_entity_poly.type
_entity_poly.pdbx_seq_one_letter_code
_entity_poly.pdbx_strand_id
1 'polypeptide(L)'
;MALHRIETELMGKFDEGKLPTDPHLMLRLAIETVAHDYDVIVIDSAPNLGIGTINVVCAADVLIVPTPAELFDYTSALQFFDMLRDLLKNVDLKGFEPDVRILLTKYSNSNGSQSPWMEEQIRDAREAWS
;
A
#
# COMPACT_ATOMS: atom_id res chain seq x y z
N MET A 1 -11.72 5.89 15.79
CA MET A 1 -11.46 6.48 17.13
C MET A 1 -10.02 6.22 17.57
N ALA A 2 -9.53 4.98 17.62
CA ALA A 2 -8.15 4.69 18.04
C ALA A 2 -7.06 5.12 17.04
N LEU A 3 -7.21 4.80 15.74
CA LEU A 3 -6.20 5.14 14.72
C LEU A 3 -6.00 6.66 14.59
N HIS A 4 -7.08 7.42 14.42
CA HIS A 4 -7.04 8.88 14.36
C HIS A 4 -6.39 9.52 15.60
N ARG A 5 -6.57 8.92 16.80
CA ARG A 5 -5.92 9.37 18.04
C ARG A 5 -4.42 9.14 17.98
N ILE A 6 -3.97 7.97 17.52
CA ILE A 6 -2.56 7.64 17.32
C ILE A 6 -1.92 8.58 16.30
N GLU A 7 -2.60 8.85 15.18
CA GLU A 7 -2.12 9.79 14.16
C GLU A 7 -1.96 11.20 14.74
N THR A 8 -2.94 11.67 15.52
CA THR A 8 -2.90 12.98 16.17
C THR A 8 -1.75 13.06 17.18
N GLU A 9 -1.55 12.03 17.99
CA GLU A 9 -0.46 11.96 18.97
C GLU A 9 0.92 11.90 18.30
N LEU A 10 1.05 11.15 17.19
CA LEU A 10 2.26 11.09 16.37
C LEU A 10 2.61 12.46 15.80
N MET A 11 1.64 13.16 15.20
CA MET A 11 1.86 14.50 14.66
C MET A 11 2.26 15.49 15.74
N GLY A 12 1.58 15.47 16.89
CA GLY A 12 1.97 16.33 18.02
C GLY A 12 3.41 16.07 18.50
N LYS A 13 3.84 14.80 18.57
CA LYS A 13 5.24 14.47 18.92
C LYS A 13 6.24 14.87 17.84
N PHE A 14 5.84 14.84 16.58
CA PHE A 14 6.67 15.29 15.46
C PHE A 14 6.90 16.80 15.51
N ASP A 15 5.83 17.57 15.72
CA ASP A 15 5.90 19.04 15.84
C ASP A 15 6.77 19.47 17.03
N GLU A 16 6.78 18.68 18.11
CA GLU A 16 7.64 18.88 19.27
C GLU A 16 9.11 18.42 19.06
N GLY A 17 9.44 17.85 17.90
CA GLY A 17 10.78 17.32 17.58
C GLY A 17 11.16 16.09 18.42
N LYS A 18 10.17 15.34 18.92
CA LYS A 18 10.36 14.19 19.82
C LYS A 18 10.35 12.84 19.12
N LEU A 19 10.11 12.81 17.80
CA LEU A 19 10.19 11.59 17.02
C LEU A 19 11.62 11.34 16.51
N PRO A 20 12.07 10.08 16.47
CA PRO A 20 13.38 9.73 15.94
C PRO A 20 13.46 9.80 14.41
N THR A 21 12.32 9.87 13.72
CA THR A 21 12.21 9.92 12.26
C THR A 21 10.89 10.59 11.84
N ASP A 22 10.69 10.75 10.54
CA ASP A 22 9.46 11.30 9.98
C ASP A 22 8.24 10.42 10.28
N PRO A 23 7.03 10.99 10.47
CA PRO A 23 5.86 10.23 10.91
C PRO A 23 5.49 9.07 9.99
N HIS A 24 5.80 9.15 8.69
CA HIS A 24 5.53 8.08 7.71
C HIS A 24 6.49 6.89 7.81
N LEU A 25 7.60 7.01 8.55
CA LEU A 25 8.59 5.95 8.75
C LEU A 25 8.48 5.28 10.13
N MET A 26 7.58 5.77 10.99
CA MET A 26 7.46 5.30 12.37
C MET A 26 7.06 3.84 12.48
N LEU A 27 6.14 3.37 11.62
CA LEU A 27 5.76 1.96 11.59
C LEU A 27 6.93 1.06 11.19
N ARG A 28 7.72 1.49 10.20
CA ARG A 28 8.92 0.77 9.76
C ARG A 28 9.91 0.61 10.91
N LEU A 29 10.26 1.72 11.59
CA LEU A 29 11.16 1.67 12.75
C LEU A 29 10.63 0.74 13.84
N ALA A 30 9.33 0.78 14.11
CA ALA A 30 8.73 -0.11 15.11
C ALA A 30 8.86 -1.59 14.71
N ILE A 31 8.61 -1.91 13.45
CA ILE A 31 8.76 -3.27 12.90
C ILE A 31 10.20 -3.75 12.98
N GLU A 32 11.18 -2.90 12.65
CA GLU A 32 12.62 -3.24 12.72
C GLU A 32 13.05 -3.70 14.13
N THR A 33 12.38 -3.23 15.19
CA THR A 33 12.68 -3.68 16.57
C THR A 33 12.29 -5.12 16.87
N VAL A 34 11.35 -5.69 16.10
CA VAL A 34 10.82 -7.06 16.29
C VAL A 34 11.02 -7.96 15.08
N ALA A 35 11.60 -7.45 13.99
CA ALA A 35 11.73 -8.16 12.72
C ALA A 35 12.54 -9.47 12.84
N HIS A 36 13.44 -9.57 13.83
CA HIS A 36 14.24 -10.77 14.06
C HIS A 36 13.45 -11.93 14.70
N ASP A 37 12.26 -11.67 15.23
CA ASP A 37 11.42 -12.67 15.90
C ASP A 37 10.40 -13.34 14.95
N TYR A 38 10.28 -12.86 13.70
CA TYR A 38 9.28 -13.31 12.74
C TYR A 38 9.88 -13.50 11.35
N ASP A 39 9.52 -14.60 10.68
CA ASP A 39 9.90 -14.81 9.27
C ASP A 39 9.10 -13.92 8.31
N VAL A 40 7.85 -13.60 8.66
CA VAL A 40 6.93 -12.81 7.86
C VAL A 40 6.06 -11.93 8.76
N ILE A 41 5.91 -10.66 8.38
CA ILE A 41 5.02 -9.70 9.04
C ILE A 41 3.93 -9.31 8.05
N VAL A 42 2.68 -9.55 8.41
CA VAL A 42 1.51 -9.14 7.61
C VAL A 42 0.92 -7.88 8.20
N ILE A 43 0.82 -6.84 7.38
CA ILE A 43 0.23 -5.56 7.75
C ILE A 43 -1.09 -5.42 6.99
N ASP A 44 -2.19 -5.25 7.72
CA ASP A 44 -3.51 -4.97 7.15
C ASP A 44 -3.95 -3.56 7.57
N SER A 45 -4.27 -2.73 6.58
CA SER A 45 -4.72 -1.35 6.81
C SER A 45 -6.00 -1.06 6.06
N ALA A 46 -6.83 -0.21 6.66
CA ALA A 46 -8.00 0.31 5.99
C ALA A 46 -7.60 1.08 4.71
N PRO A 47 -8.43 1.03 3.63
CA PRO A 47 -8.13 1.64 2.34
C PRO A 47 -8.32 3.17 2.35
N ASN A 48 -7.59 3.87 3.21
CA ASN A 48 -7.52 5.33 3.22
C ASN A 48 -6.14 5.81 2.75
N LEU A 49 -5.97 7.07 2.38
CA LEU A 49 -4.65 7.66 2.05
C LEU A 49 -4.15 8.57 3.19
N GLY A 50 -4.52 8.24 4.43
CA GLY A 50 -4.02 8.93 5.61
C GLY A 50 -2.58 8.51 5.95
N ILE A 51 -2.02 9.13 6.98
CA ILE A 51 -0.66 8.83 7.43
C ILE A 51 -0.50 7.36 7.83
N GLY A 52 -1.55 6.71 8.34
CA GLY A 52 -1.54 5.27 8.63
C GLY A 52 -1.21 4.41 7.39
N THR A 53 -1.86 4.67 6.25
CA THR A 53 -1.59 3.91 5.02
C THR A 53 -0.23 4.24 4.42
N ILE A 54 0.20 5.51 4.48
CA ILE A 54 1.56 5.89 4.07
C ILE A 54 2.59 5.11 4.90
N ASN A 55 2.38 4.98 6.21
CA ASN A 55 3.23 4.16 7.08
C ASN A 55 3.29 2.70 6.65
N VAL A 56 2.15 2.10 6.27
CA VAL A 56 2.11 0.73 5.77
C VAL A 56 2.91 0.60 4.48
N VAL A 57 2.72 1.52 3.54
CA VAL A 57 3.45 1.56 2.27
C VAL A 57 4.97 1.68 2.51
N CYS A 58 5.41 2.53 3.44
CA CYS A 58 6.82 2.72 3.75
C CYS A 58 7.45 1.55 4.55
N ALA A 59 6.63 0.78 5.27
CA ALA A 59 7.09 -0.34 6.08
C ALA A 59 7.12 -1.67 5.31
N ALA A 60 6.35 -1.79 4.23
CA ALA A 60 6.23 -3.04 3.48
C ALA A 60 7.40 -3.25 2.52
N ASP A 61 7.87 -4.49 2.42
CA ASP A 61 8.76 -4.91 1.32
C ASP A 61 7.95 -5.24 0.06
N VAL A 62 6.75 -5.79 0.25
CA VAL A 62 5.81 -6.14 -0.83
C VAL A 62 4.43 -5.60 -0.48
N LEU A 63 3.82 -4.83 -1.39
CA LEU A 63 2.46 -4.32 -1.25
C LEU A 63 1.52 -5.11 -2.15
N ILE A 64 0.60 -5.87 -1.55
CA ILE A 64 -0.43 -6.61 -2.29
C ILE A 64 -1.71 -5.78 -2.34
N VAL A 65 -2.23 -5.52 -3.55
CA VAL A 65 -3.45 -4.77 -3.80
C VAL A 65 -4.53 -5.70 -4.33
N PRO A 66 -5.52 -6.08 -3.51
CA PRO A 66 -6.66 -6.87 -3.97
C PRO A 66 -7.50 -6.05 -4.95
N THR A 67 -7.73 -6.58 -6.16
CA THR A 67 -8.55 -5.94 -7.20
C THR A 67 -9.62 -6.90 -7.67
N PRO A 68 -10.92 -6.61 -7.45
CA PRO A 68 -12.00 -7.41 -8.00
C PRO A 68 -11.93 -7.44 -9.53
N ALA A 69 -12.14 -8.63 -10.11
CA ALA A 69 -12.12 -8.84 -11.55
C ALA A 69 -13.45 -8.42 -12.22
N GLU A 70 -13.93 -7.21 -11.89
CA GLU A 70 -15.15 -6.59 -12.43
C GLU A 70 -14.78 -5.29 -13.19
N LEU A 71 -15.38 -5.05 -14.35
CA LEU A 71 -15.01 -3.95 -15.26
C LEU A 71 -15.10 -2.56 -14.60
N PHE A 72 -16.11 -2.34 -13.77
CA PHE A 72 -16.30 -1.07 -13.06
C PHE A 72 -15.23 -0.83 -11.99
N ASP A 73 -14.65 -1.91 -11.45
CA ASP A 73 -13.62 -1.84 -10.41
C ASP A 73 -12.21 -1.62 -11.00
N TYR A 74 -12.02 -1.91 -12.30
CA TYR A 74 -10.75 -1.64 -12.99
C TYR A 74 -10.37 -0.16 -12.97
N THR A 75 -11.30 0.74 -13.29
CA THR A 75 -11.05 2.19 -13.28
C THR A 75 -10.70 2.68 -11.88
N SER A 76 -11.38 2.18 -10.85
CA SER A 76 -11.08 2.52 -9.45
C SER A 76 -9.71 1.99 -9.01
N ALA A 77 -9.32 0.80 -9.46
CA ALA A 77 -7.98 0.27 -9.23
C ALA A 77 -6.90 1.15 -9.89
N LEU A 78 -7.10 1.57 -11.14
CA LEU A 78 -6.18 2.49 -11.82
C LEU A 78 -6.03 3.81 -11.06
N GLN A 79 -7.14 4.41 -10.61
CA GLN A 79 -7.10 5.63 -9.80
C GLN A 79 -6.32 5.42 -8.50
N PHE A 80 -6.50 4.28 -7.84
CA PHE A 80 -5.72 3.91 -6.66
C PHE A 80 -4.22 3.82 -6.98
N PHE A 81 -3.83 3.16 -8.08
CA PHE A 81 -2.43 3.06 -8.50
C PHE A 81 -1.83 4.43 -8.87
N ASP A 82 -2.59 5.31 -9.52
CA ASP A 82 -2.15 6.69 -9.79
C ASP A 82 -1.90 7.45 -8.48
N MET A 83 -2.82 7.36 -7.51
CA MET A 83 -2.65 7.97 -6.19
C MET A 83 -1.46 7.38 -5.42
N LEU A 84 -1.28 6.06 -5.45
CA LEU A 84 -0.16 5.37 -4.83
C LEU A 84 1.17 5.80 -5.46
N ARG A 85 1.24 5.89 -6.79
CA ARG A 85 2.42 6.37 -7.51
C ARG A 85 2.75 7.81 -7.12
N ASP A 86 1.75 8.68 -7.04
CA ASP A 86 1.95 10.07 -6.67
C ASP A 86 2.41 10.20 -5.20
N LEU A 87 1.90 9.36 -4.30
CA LEU A 87 2.43 9.23 -2.94
C LEU A 87 3.91 8.83 -2.97
N LEU A 88 4.25 7.72 -3.62
CA LEU A 88 5.61 7.17 -3.65
C LEU A 88 6.63 8.17 -4.24
N LYS A 89 6.21 9.03 -5.18
CA LYS A 89 7.05 10.10 -5.74
C LYS A 89 7.29 11.27 -4.79
N ASN A 90 6.34 11.56 -3.90
CA ASN A 90 6.35 12.75 -3.05
C ASN A 90 6.80 12.47 -1.61
N VAL A 91 6.90 11.20 -1.23
CA VAL A 91 7.34 10.77 0.11
C VAL A 91 8.78 10.27 0.03
N ASP A 92 9.64 10.75 0.92
CA ASP A 92 10.99 10.20 1.06
C ASP A 92 10.92 8.85 1.77
N LEU A 93 11.09 7.79 0.98
CA LEU A 93 11.06 6.40 1.45
C LEU A 93 12.40 5.94 2.03
N LYS A 94 13.43 6.80 2.07
CA LYS A 94 14.79 6.44 2.52
C LYS A 94 15.38 5.23 1.77
N GLY A 95 14.98 5.05 0.51
CA GLY A 95 15.42 3.93 -0.33
C GLY A 95 14.59 2.65 -0.21
N PHE A 96 13.46 2.69 0.50
CA PHE A 96 12.55 1.55 0.67
C PHE A 96 11.30 1.70 -0.19
N GLU A 97 11.43 1.40 -1.48
CA GLU A 97 10.29 1.31 -2.39
C GLU A 97 9.69 -0.10 -2.34
N PRO A 98 8.42 -0.26 -1.92
CA PRO A 98 7.78 -1.56 -1.86
C PRO A 98 7.55 -2.12 -3.27
N ASP A 99 7.68 -3.43 -3.40
CA ASP A 99 7.32 -4.12 -4.63
C ASP A 99 5.79 -4.30 -4.70
N VAL A 100 5.15 -3.61 -5.65
CA VAL A 100 3.68 -3.60 -5.75
C VAL A 100 3.19 -4.80 -6.58
N ARG A 101 2.20 -5.52 -6.05
CA ARG A 101 1.60 -6.71 -6.66
C ARG A 101 0.09 -6.60 -6.67
N ILE A 102 -0.52 -6.93 -7.80
CA ILE A 102 -1.99 -6.96 -7.93
C ILE A 102 -2.47 -8.38 -7.68
N LEU A 103 -3.44 -8.54 -6.78
CA LEU A 103 -4.13 -9.80 -6.55
C LEU A 103 -5.54 -9.71 -7.11
N LEU A 104 -5.79 -10.38 -8.24
CA LEU A 104 -7.13 -10.48 -8.79
C LEU A 104 -8.05 -11.30 -7.87
N THR A 105 -9.19 -10.73 -7.51
CA THR A 105 -10.21 -11.37 -6.67
C THR A 105 -11.52 -11.54 -7.44
N LYS A 106 -12.40 -12.46 -6.99
CA LYS A 106 -13.66 -12.82 -7.68
C LYS A 106 -13.47 -13.25 -9.14
N TYR A 107 -12.36 -13.90 -9.47
CA TYR A 107 -12.10 -14.36 -10.83
C TYR A 107 -13.17 -15.36 -11.29
N SER A 108 -13.73 -15.14 -12.48
CA SER A 108 -14.65 -16.09 -13.12
C SER A 108 -14.23 -16.34 -14.56
N ASN A 109 -14.35 -17.60 -15.00
CA ASN A 109 -14.10 -18.00 -16.38
C ASN A 109 -15.40 -18.31 -17.15
N SER A 110 -16.55 -17.85 -16.64
CA SER A 110 -17.84 -18.00 -17.31
C SER A 110 -17.94 -17.15 -18.57
N ASN A 111 -18.69 -17.59 -19.57
CA ASN A 111 -19.00 -16.77 -20.75
C ASN A 111 -19.57 -15.40 -20.34
N GLY A 112 -18.96 -14.31 -20.83
CA GLY A 112 -19.30 -12.93 -20.47
C GLY A 112 -18.54 -12.36 -19.26
N SER A 113 -17.73 -13.17 -18.58
CA SER A 113 -16.82 -12.69 -17.54
C SER A 113 -15.74 -11.77 -18.13
N GLN A 114 -15.41 -10.72 -17.39
CA GLN A 114 -14.37 -9.76 -17.75
C GLN A 114 -13.02 -10.09 -17.09
N SER A 115 -12.95 -11.16 -16.29
CA SER A 115 -11.73 -11.52 -15.57
C SER A 115 -10.53 -11.85 -16.48
N PRO A 116 -10.70 -12.61 -17.59
CA PRO A 116 -9.58 -12.86 -18.51
C PRO A 116 -9.04 -11.59 -19.18
N TRP A 117 -9.93 -10.65 -19.52
CA TRP A 117 -9.54 -9.35 -20.08
C TRP A 117 -8.76 -8.52 -19.06
N MET A 118 -9.21 -8.45 -17.81
CA MET A 118 -8.48 -7.72 -16.75
C MET A 118 -7.12 -8.34 -16.44
N GLU A 119 -7.00 -9.66 -16.47
CA GLU A 119 -5.73 -10.37 -16.31
C GLU A 119 -4.72 -9.98 -17.40
N GLU A 120 -5.17 -9.92 -18.66
CA GLU A 120 -4.35 -9.46 -19.78
C GLU A 120 -3.91 -8.01 -19.60
N GLN A 121 -4.82 -7.10 -19.24
CA GLN A 121 -4.47 -5.69 -18.99
C GLN A 121 -3.45 -5.51 -17.86
N ILE A 122 -3.59 -6.26 -16.76
CA ILE A 122 -2.63 -6.22 -15.64
C ILE A 122 -1.27 -6.76 -16.07
N ARG A 123 -1.23 -7.83 -16.89
CA ARG A 123 0.01 -8.39 -17.41
C ARG A 123 0.72 -7.39 -18.31
N ASP A 124 0.00 -6.77 -19.24
CA ASP A 124 0.54 -5.77 -20.17
C ASP A 124 1.05 -4.54 -19.40
N ALA A 125 0.30 -4.09 -18.39
CA ALA A 125 0.72 -3.03 -17.49
C ALA A 125 1.97 -3.42 -16.66
N ARG A 126 2.21 -4.69 -16.35
CA ARG A 126 3.45 -5.09 -15.66
C ARG A 126 4.65 -5.00 -16.60
N GLU A 127 4.51 -5.45 -17.84
CA GLU A 127 5.60 -5.46 -18.84
C GLU A 127 6.01 -4.04 -19.26
N ALA A 128 5.07 -3.09 -19.28
CA ALA A 128 5.37 -1.70 -19.59
C ALA A 128 6.14 -0.96 -18.47
N TRP A 129 6.23 -1.53 -17.26
CA TRP A 129 6.80 -0.91 -16.06
C TRP A 129 8.02 -1.65 -15.50
N SER A 130 8.49 -2.69 -16.20
CA SER A 130 9.74 -3.43 -15.95
C SER A 130 10.86 -2.98 -16.87
#